data_AF-A0A158QQ46-F1
#
_entry.id   AF-A0A158QQ46-F1
#
_cell.length_a   1.000
_cell.length_b   1.000
_cell.length_c   1.000
_cell.angle_alpha   90.00
_cell.angle_beta   90.00
_cell.angle_gamma   90.00
#
_symmetry.space_group_name_H-M   'P 1'
#
loop_
_entity.id
_entity.type
_entity.pdbx_description
1 polymer ?
#
loop_
_entity_poly.entity_id
_entity_poly.type
_entity_poly.pdbx_seq_one_letter_code
_entity_poly.pdbx_strand_id
1 'polypeptide(L)'
;MAFAFMCIGCTINYPATLAVQAQTFAEYMFQGIGIELDDTSAFWAKKLVGFALIWLLLFLNFFSLKTFVSRFQIAASIAKFAATGLVIGTGFYLLIFKGETKNIQSPFVGTDWNIGTIVSALFACLFAYDGWDILNFGAEEIEKPKRTMPLAIVIGMVCIALIYVAVNFAYFVVLSPTQILSSEAVAMNQLFDKFVKIFSIASASHIFVAISIE
;
A
#
# COMPACT_ATOMS: atom_id res chain seq x y z
N MET A 1 -7.16 22.68 23.52
CA MET A 1 -6.23 22.02 22.57
C MET A 1 -6.44 20.51 22.51
N ALA A 2 -6.31 19.76 23.62
CA ALA A 2 -6.49 18.29 23.60
C ALA A 2 -7.86 17.83 23.04
N PHE A 3 -8.97 18.50 23.44
CA PHE A 3 -10.30 18.19 22.91
C PHE A 3 -10.40 18.40 21.39
N ALA A 4 -9.88 19.53 20.87
CA ALA A 4 -9.91 19.81 19.44
C ALA A 4 -9.09 18.79 18.64
N PHE A 5 -7.92 18.40 19.15
CA PHE A 5 -7.09 17.35 18.55
C PHE A 5 -7.82 16.01 18.50
N MET A 6 -8.46 15.62 19.61
CA MET A 6 -9.25 14.39 19.67
C MET A 6 -10.45 14.43 18.72
N CYS A 7 -11.18 15.56 18.64
CA CYS A 7 -12.29 15.71 17.71
C CYS A 7 -11.83 15.53 16.26
N ILE A 8 -10.75 16.22 15.84
CA ILE A 8 -10.22 16.10 14.48
C ILE A 8 -9.77 14.66 14.20
N GLY A 9 -9.06 14.04 15.14
CA GLY A 9 -8.63 12.65 15.00
C GLY A 9 -9.81 11.70 14.80
N CYS A 10 -10.81 11.75 15.67
CA CYS A 10 -11.95 10.83 15.66
C CYS A 10 -12.93 11.08 14.51
N THR A 11 -13.19 12.32 14.11
CA THR A 11 -14.23 12.63 13.11
C THR A 11 -13.69 12.77 11.70
N ILE A 12 -12.43 13.17 11.54
CA ILE A 12 -11.83 13.43 10.23
C ILE A 12 -10.77 12.39 9.92
N ASN A 13 -9.73 12.27 10.74
CA ASN A 13 -8.54 11.51 10.35
C ASN A 13 -8.80 10.00 10.25
N TYR A 14 -9.23 9.36 11.34
CA TYR A 14 -9.44 7.91 11.35
C TYR A 14 -10.51 7.44 10.34
N PRO A 15 -11.68 8.08 10.23
CA PRO A 15 -12.69 7.67 9.23
C PRO A 15 -12.19 7.87 7.80
N ALA A 16 -11.44 8.94 7.52
CA ALA A 16 -10.90 9.18 6.18
C ALA A 16 -9.88 8.09 5.80
N THR A 17 -8.95 7.75 6.70
CA THR A 17 -7.95 6.70 6.44
C THR A 17 -8.62 5.34 6.20
N LEU A 18 -9.63 4.97 7.01
CA LEU A 18 -10.39 3.73 6.80
C LEU A 18 -11.15 3.72 5.47
N ALA A 19 -11.73 4.87 5.08
CA ALA A 19 -12.45 4.98 3.82
C ALA A 19 -11.52 4.88 2.60
N VAL A 20 -10.34 5.49 2.67
CA VAL A 20 -9.31 5.39 1.60
C VAL A 20 -8.84 3.96 1.45
N GLN A 21 -8.51 3.27 2.56
CA GLN A 21 -8.10 1.87 2.52
C GLN A 21 -9.19 0.99 1.89
N ALA A 22 -10.42 1.04 2.41
CA ALA A 22 -11.52 0.23 1.89
C ALA A 22 -11.84 0.50 0.41
N GLN A 23 -11.70 1.75 -0.04
CA GLN A 23 -11.86 2.12 -1.45
C GLN A 23 -10.74 1.51 -2.30
N THR A 24 -9.50 1.58 -1.84
CA THR A 24 -8.34 0.97 -2.48
C THR A 24 -8.50 -0.55 -2.58
N PHE A 25 -8.94 -1.22 -1.51
CA PHE A 25 -9.25 -2.65 -1.57
C PHE A 25 -10.29 -2.99 -2.64
N ALA A 26 -11.38 -2.23 -2.71
CA ALA A 26 -12.40 -2.44 -3.73
C ALA A 26 -11.83 -2.26 -5.15
N GLU A 27 -10.97 -1.27 -5.36
CA GLU A 27 -10.27 -1.07 -6.64
C GLU A 27 -9.42 -2.29 -7.03
N TYR A 28 -8.56 -2.77 -6.14
CA TYR A 28 -7.73 -3.95 -6.37
C TYR A 28 -8.55 -5.22 -6.57
N MET A 29 -9.64 -5.39 -5.82
CA MET A 29 -10.52 -6.56 -5.94
C MET A 29 -11.23 -6.61 -7.30
N PHE A 30 -11.80 -5.49 -7.76
CA PHE A 30 -12.50 -5.44 -9.05
C PHE A 30 -11.53 -5.70 -10.22
N GLN A 31 -10.33 -5.12 -10.15
CA GLN A 31 -9.32 -5.35 -11.16
C GLN A 31 -8.76 -6.78 -11.12
N GLY A 32 -8.60 -7.36 -9.92
CA GLY A 32 -8.15 -8.74 -9.76
C GLY A 32 -9.15 -9.78 -10.27
N ILE A 33 -10.46 -9.51 -10.16
CA ILE A 33 -11.50 -10.40 -10.70
C ILE A 33 -11.71 -10.17 -12.21
N GLY A 34 -11.20 -9.06 -12.77
CA GLY A 34 -11.35 -8.72 -14.19
C GLY A 34 -12.78 -8.29 -14.54
N ILE A 35 -13.50 -7.66 -13.61
CA ILE A 35 -14.86 -7.18 -13.84
C ILE A 35 -14.80 -5.87 -14.61
N GLU A 36 -15.08 -5.93 -15.91
CA GLU A 36 -15.29 -4.74 -16.75
C GLU A 36 -16.75 -4.28 -16.62
N LEU A 37 -16.96 -3.19 -15.89
CA LEU A 37 -18.24 -2.50 -15.77
C LEU A 37 -18.14 -1.15 -16.48
N ASP A 38 -19.28 -0.64 -16.93
CA ASP A 38 -19.41 0.75 -17.37
C ASP A 38 -18.97 1.71 -16.26
N ASP A 39 -18.32 2.83 -16.61
CA ASP A 39 -17.64 3.73 -15.67
C ASP A 39 -18.56 4.17 -14.51
N THR A 40 -19.83 4.45 -14.83
CA THR A 40 -20.85 4.85 -13.83
C THR A 40 -21.17 3.72 -12.87
N SER A 41 -21.32 2.51 -13.38
CA SER A 41 -21.67 1.33 -12.58
C SER A 41 -20.48 0.88 -11.74
N ALA A 42 -19.27 0.94 -12.28
CA ALA A 42 -18.03 0.64 -11.59
C ALA A 42 -17.82 1.57 -10.38
N PHE A 43 -18.11 2.87 -10.53
CA PHE A 43 -18.00 3.84 -9.45
C PHE A 43 -18.86 3.47 -8.23
N TRP A 44 -20.15 3.20 -8.45
CA TRP A 44 -21.06 2.83 -7.36
C TRP A 44 -20.78 1.45 -6.80
N ALA A 45 -20.41 0.49 -7.65
CA ALA A 45 -20.08 -0.87 -7.21
C ALA A 45 -18.86 -0.90 -6.29
N LYS A 46 -17.77 -0.19 -6.66
CA LYS A 46 -16.57 -0.06 -5.80
C LYS A 46 -16.91 0.57 -4.45
N LYS A 47 -17.72 1.64 -4.42
CA LYS A 47 -18.15 2.29 -3.18
C LYS A 47 -19.00 1.39 -2.28
N LEU A 48 -19.95 0.65 -2.86
CA LEU A 48 -20.79 -0.29 -2.10
C LEU A 48 -19.97 -1.43 -1.50
N VAL A 49 -18.99 -1.95 -2.25
CA VAL A 49 -18.07 -2.97 -1.74
C VAL A 49 -17.20 -2.42 -0.62
N GLY A 50 -16.60 -1.24 -0.78
CA GLY A 50 -15.81 -0.61 0.29
C GLY A 50 -16.65 -0.38 1.56
N PHE A 51 -17.89 0.08 1.41
CA PHE A 51 -18.83 0.24 2.52
C PHE A 51 -19.16 -1.10 3.19
N ALA A 52 -19.46 -2.14 2.41
CA ALA A 52 -19.74 -3.48 2.94
C ALA A 52 -18.53 -4.07 3.67
N LEU A 53 -17.31 -3.84 3.17
CA LEU A 53 -16.07 -4.26 3.82
C LEU A 53 -15.91 -3.60 5.19
N ILE A 54 -16.11 -2.29 5.29
CA ILE A 54 -16.02 -1.58 6.59
C ILE A 54 -17.03 -2.15 7.58
N TRP A 55 -18.27 -2.40 7.17
CA TRP A 55 -19.29 -3.01 8.02
C TRP A 55 -18.93 -4.43 8.45
N LEU A 56 -18.38 -5.23 7.54
CA LEU A 56 -17.92 -6.58 7.83
C LEU A 56 -16.78 -6.55 8.86
N LEU A 57 -15.77 -5.71 8.66
CA LEU A 57 -14.64 -5.55 9.57
C LEU A 57 -15.11 -5.02 10.93
N LEU A 58 -16.06 -4.09 10.96
CA LEU A 58 -16.68 -3.62 12.19
C LEU A 58 -17.35 -4.77 12.95
N PHE A 59 -18.15 -5.59 12.27
CA PHE A 59 -18.85 -6.72 12.87
C PHE A 59 -17.87 -7.79 13.39
N LEU A 60 -16.82 -8.11 12.63
CA LEU A 60 -15.77 -9.04 13.05
C LEU A 60 -15.01 -8.54 14.28
N ASN A 61 -14.76 -7.23 14.35
CA ASN A 61 -14.13 -6.60 15.51
C ASN A 61 -14.99 -6.72 16.79
N PHE A 62 -16.32 -6.69 16.68
CA PHE A 62 -17.20 -6.86 17.85
C PHE A 62 -17.22 -8.29 18.41
N PHE A 63 -17.04 -9.32 17.57
CA PHE A 63 -17.25 -10.72 17.98
C PHE A 63 -15.99 -11.50 18.39
N SER A 64 -14.79 -11.18 17.87
CA SER A 64 -13.62 -12.05 18.11
C SER A 64 -12.25 -11.38 18.03
N LEU A 65 -12.00 -10.41 18.93
CA LEU A 65 -10.72 -9.66 18.97
C LEU A 65 -9.48 -10.53 19.19
N LYS A 66 -9.54 -11.53 20.08
CA LYS A 66 -8.31 -12.16 20.60
C LYS A 66 -7.79 -13.36 19.80
N THR A 67 -8.65 -14.12 19.13
CA THR A 67 -8.22 -15.37 18.47
C THR A 67 -8.26 -15.28 16.95
N PHE A 68 -9.33 -14.70 16.38
CA PHE A 68 -9.49 -14.65 14.92
C PHE A 68 -8.82 -13.41 14.32
N VAL A 69 -9.13 -12.21 14.85
CA VAL A 69 -8.62 -10.94 14.32
C VAL A 69 -7.10 -10.84 14.42
N SER A 70 -6.52 -11.15 15.58
CA SER A 70 -5.06 -11.11 15.76
C SER A 70 -4.30 -12.04 14.79
N ARG A 71 -4.78 -13.27 14.58
CA ARG A 71 -4.16 -14.22 13.64
C ARG A 71 -4.29 -13.74 12.19
N PHE A 72 -5.46 -13.22 11.83
CA PHE A 72 -5.70 -12.64 10.51
C PHE A 72 -4.76 -11.45 10.25
N GLN A 73 -4.61 -10.55 11.23
CA GLN A 73 -3.73 -9.38 11.12
C GLN A 73 -2.26 -9.77 10.95
N ILE A 74 -1.79 -10.81 11.65
CA ILE A 74 -0.42 -11.33 11.47
C ILE A 74 -0.25 -11.91 10.06
N ALA A 75 -1.22 -12.70 9.59
CA ALA A 75 -1.18 -13.27 8.25
C ALA A 75 -1.17 -12.18 7.16
N ALA A 76 -2.02 -11.15 7.29
CA ALA A 76 -2.06 -9.99 6.41
C ALA A 76 -0.73 -9.22 6.41
N SER A 77 -0.12 -9.05 7.59
CA SER A 77 1.19 -8.39 7.72
C SER A 77 2.29 -9.17 6.99
N ILE A 78 2.32 -10.51 7.15
CA ILE A 78 3.28 -11.36 6.43
C ILE A 78 3.04 -11.28 4.93
N ALA A 79 1.78 -11.28 4.50
CA ALA A 79 1.40 -11.15 3.10
C ALA A 79 1.88 -9.81 2.50
N LYS A 80 1.71 -8.69 3.22
CA LYS A 80 2.26 -7.37 2.84
C LYS A 80 3.76 -7.39 2.61
N PHE A 81 4.52 -7.93 3.55
CA PHE A 81 5.97 -8.02 3.42
C PHE A 81 6.38 -8.93 2.28
N ALA A 82 5.68 -10.06 2.08
CA ALA A 82 5.93 -10.96 0.97
C ALA A 82 5.67 -10.26 -0.38
N ALA A 83 4.50 -9.63 -0.56
CA ALA A 83 4.16 -8.91 -1.78
C ALA A 83 5.17 -7.78 -2.09
N THR A 84 5.55 -7.01 -1.07
CA THR A 84 6.57 -5.95 -1.19
C THR A 84 7.92 -6.53 -1.62
N GLY A 85 8.35 -7.63 -0.99
CA GLY A 85 9.57 -8.35 -1.36
C GLY A 85 9.55 -8.88 -2.78
N LEU A 86 8.40 -9.39 -3.25
CA LEU A 86 8.21 -9.85 -4.62
C LEU A 86 8.36 -8.71 -5.63
N VAL A 87 7.77 -7.55 -5.38
CA VAL A 87 7.89 -6.37 -6.25
C VAL A 87 9.36 -5.95 -6.38
N ILE A 88 10.05 -5.79 -5.23
CA ILE A 88 11.47 -5.42 -5.20
C ILE A 88 12.31 -6.47 -5.96
N GLY A 89 12.14 -7.75 -5.65
CA GLY A 89 12.88 -8.84 -6.27
C GLY A 89 12.69 -8.91 -7.79
N THR A 90 11.46 -8.69 -8.27
CA THR A 90 11.15 -8.66 -9.71
C THR A 90 11.87 -7.53 -10.42
N GLY A 91 11.86 -6.32 -9.85
CA GLY A 91 12.55 -5.17 -10.42
C GLY A 91 14.06 -5.39 -10.53
N PHE A 92 14.70 -5.84 -9.46
CA PHE A 92 16.14 -6.14 -9.48
C PHE A 92 16.49 -7.30 -10.42
N TYR A 93 15.66 -8.34 -10.49
CA TYR A 93 15.89 -9.45 -11.40
C TYR A 93 15.86 -9.00 -12.86
N LEU A 94 14.86 -8.20 -13.25
CA LEU A 94 14.74 -7.68 -14.62
C LEU A 94 15.88 -6.74 -14.98
N LEU A 95 16.35 -5.93 -14.04
CA LEU A 95 17.48 -5.04 -14.24
C LEU A 95 18.79 -5.81 -14.43
N ILE A 96 19.10 -6.75 -13.55
CA ILE A 96 20.41 -7.43 -13.52
C ILE A 96 20.51 -8.53 -14.58
N PHE A 97 19.47 -9.36 -14.71
CA PHE A 97 19.54 -10.56 -15.56
C PHE A 97 19.00 -10.34 -16.98
N LYS A 98 18.03 -9.44 -17.16
CA LYS A 98 17.49 -9.11 -18.49
C LYS A 98 18.01 -7.80 -19.07
N GLY A 99 18.65 -6.94 -18.27
CA GLY A 99 19.19 -5.66 -18.73
C GLY A 99 18.11 -4.66 -19.17
N GLU A 100 16.88 -4.81 -18.69
CA GLU A 100 15.74 -3.96 -19.08
C GLU A 100 15.88 -2.57 -18.45
N THR A 101 16.56 -1.66 -19.15
CA THR A 101 16.84 -0.29 -18.69
C THR A 101 16.01 0.77 -19.42
N LYS A 102 15.17 0.38 -20.38
CA LYS A 102 14.46 1.31 -21.28
C LYS A 102 13.63 2.36 -20.52
N ASN A 103 12.96 1.94 -19.46
CA ASN A 103 12.09 2.82 -18.68
C ASN A 103 12.84 3.79 -17.76
N ILE A 104 14.11 3.51 -17.43
CA ILE A 104 14.93 4.32 -16.51
C ILE A 104 15.98 5.19 -17.22
N GLN A 105 16.11 5.10 -18.55
CA GLN A 105 17.10 5.87 -19.32
C GLN A 105 16.78 7.37 -19.40
N SER A 106 15.53 7.78 -19.21
CA SER A 106 15.09 9.17 -19.32
C SER A 106 14.15 9.57 -18.18
N PRO A 107 14.66 9.61 -16.93
CA PRO A 107 13.82 9.69 -15.72
C PRO A 107 13.13 11.04 -15.52
N PHE A 108 13.64 12.12 -16.13
CA PHE A 108 13.11 13.49 -15.95
C PHE A 108 12.30 13.99 -17.16
N VAL A 109 12.06 13.14 -18.15
CA VAL A 109 11.29 13.53 -19.34
C VAL A 109 9.80 13.56 -18.98
N GLY A 110 9.15 14.70 -19.23
CA GLY A 110 7.74 14.92 -18.91
C GLY A 110 7.47 15.29 -17.45
N THR A 111 8.48 15.67 -16.68
CA THR A 111 8.30 16.15 -15.30
C THR A 111 7.58 17.49 -15.26
N ASP A 112 6.54 17.57 -14.45
CA ASP A 112 5.88 18.83 -14.09
C ASP A 112 6.59 19.48 -12.88
N TRP A 113 7.14 20.67 -13.09
CA TRP A 113 7.84 21.45 -12.07
C TRP A 113 6.94 22.46 -11.36
N ASN A 114 5.63 22.40 -11.58
CA ASN A 114 4.68 23.23 -10.87
C ASN A 114 4.72 22.94 -9.37
N ILE A 115 4.84 24.00 -8.57
CA ILE A 115 4.88 23.93 -7.10
C ILE A 115 3.64 23.21 -6.55
N GLY A 116 2.46 23.42 -7.14
CA GLY A 116 1.23 22.75 -6.72
C GLY A 116 1.28 21.22 -6.92
N THR A 117 1.89 20.77 -8.02
CA THR A 117 2.07 19.33 -8.31
C THR A 117 3.09 18.72 -7.36
N ILE A 118 4.19 19.42 -7.09
CA ILE A 118 5.21 18.99 -6.13
C ILE A 118 4.61 18.88 -4.72
N VAL A 119 3.84 19.88 -4.28
CA VAL A 119 3.19 19.85 -2.96
C VAL A 119 2.17 18.71 -2.86
N SER A 120 1.38 18.48 -3.90
CA SER A 120 0.42 17.36 -3.94
C SER A 120 1.13 16.00 -3.85
N ALA A 121 2.25 15.83 -4.56
CA ALA A 121 3.06 14.63 -4.48
C ALA A 121 3.66 14.42 -3.08
N LEU A 122 4.11 15.49 -2.42
CA LEU A 122 4.60 15.42 -1.04
C LEU A 122 3.50 15.01 -0.06
N PHE A 123 2.25 15.47 -0.24
CA PHE A 123 1.12 15.01 0.58
C PHE A 123 0.83 13.53 0.39
N ALA A 124 0.89 13.02 -0.85
CA ALA A 124 0.74 11.59 -1.12
C ALA A 124 1.86 10.77 -0.47
N CYS A 125 3.11 11.24 -0.54
CA CYS A 125 4.23 10.62 0.17
C CYS A 125 4.00 10.64 1.69
N LEU A 126 3.56 11.76 2.26
CA LEU A 126 3.33 11.87 3.70
C LEU A 126 2.24 10.90 4.17
N PHE A 127 1.17 10.72 3.38
CA PHE A 127 0.12 9.73 3.65
C PHE A 127 0.68 8.30 3.68
N ALA A 128 1.62 7.96 2.78
CA ALA A 128 2.26 6.64 2.79
C ALA A 128 3.09 6.39 4.06
N TYR A 129 3.65 7.43 4.68
CA TYR A 129 4.40 7.33 5.94
C TYR A 129 3.52 7.49 7.21
N ASP A 130 2.20 7.55 7.06
CA ASP A 130 1.29 7.70 8.21
C ASP A 130 1.33 6.49 9.15
N GLY A 131 1.09 6.71 10.45
CA GLY A 131 1.09 5.67 11.49
C GLY A 131 2.34 5.58 12.38
N TRP A 132 3.31 6.50 12.21
CA TRP A 132 4.48 6.61 13.09
C TRP A 132 4.10 6.99 14.54
N ASP A 133 2.97 7.66 14.72
CA ASP A 133 2.49 8.14 16.01
C ASP A 133 1.92 7.01 16.89
N ILE A 134 1.37 5.97 16.26
CA ILE A 134 0.80 4.78 16.94
C ILE A 134 1.86 4.06 17.78
N LEU A 135 3.12 4.07 17.34
CA LEU A 135 4.25 3.48 18.07
C LEU A 135 4.45 4.09 19.46
N ASN A 136 3.98 5.33 19.66
CA ASN A 136 4.10 6.00 20.96
C ASN A 136 3.14 5.43 22.01
N PHE A 137 2.02 4.81 21.60
CA PHE A 137 1.04 4.25 22.55
C PHE A 137 1.54 3.01 23.29
N GLY A 138 2.45 2.24 22.69
CA GLY A 138 3.08 1.07 23.31
C GLY A 138 4.36 1.39 24.10
N ALA A 139 4.75 2.67 24.22
CA ALA A 139 6.01 3.06 24.83
C ALA A 139 6.15 2.64 26.30
N GLU A 140 5.03 2.53 27.01
CA GLU A 140 4.99 2.12 28.42
C GLU A 140 5.34 0.63 28.62
N GLU A 141 5.20 -0.20 27.59
CA GLU A 141 5.52 -1.63 27.61
C GLU A 141 6.98 -1.93 27.20
N ILE A 142 7.71 -0.93 26.69
CA ILE A 142 9.07 -1.08 26.18
C ILE A 142 10.09 -1.02 27.32
N GLU A 143 11.00 -1.99 27.36
CA GLU A 143 12.13 -1.96 28.29
C GLU A 143 13.10 -0.81 27.94
N LYS A 144 13.39 0.07 28.91
CA LYS A 144 14.25 1.27 28.76
C LYS A 144 13.76 2.22 27.65
N PRO A 145 12.54 2.77 27.76
CA PRO A 145 11.89 3.51 26.68
C PRO A 145 12.68 4.75 26.24
N LYS A 146 13.35 5.44 27.19
CA LYS A 146 14.17 6.64 26.91
C LYS A 146 15.28 6.43 25.89
N ARG A 147 15.77 5.20 25.72
CA ARG A 147 16.83 4.86 24.74
C ARG A 147 16.29 4.02 23.59
N THR A 148 15.47 3.03 23.89
CA THR A 148 14.98 2.06 22.89
C THR A 148 14.00 2.71 21.93
N MET A 149 13.10 3.55 22.43
CA MET A 149 12.05 4.19 21.64
C MET A 149 12.59 5.14 20.55
N PRO A 150 13.46 6.13 20.84
CA PRO A 150 13.99 7.00 19.79
C PRO A 150 14.83 6.23 18.77
N LEU A 151 15.58 5.22 19.21
CA LEU A 151 16.37 4.38 18.31
C LEU A 151 15.47 3.55 17.38
N ALA A 152 14.40 2.96 17.91
CA ALA A 152 13.44 2.18 17.14
C ALA A 152 12.74 3.05 16.08
N ILE A 153 12.34 4.28 16.44
CA ILE A 153 11.73 5.22 15.49
C ILE A 153 12.72 5.56 14.37
N VAL A 154 13.96 5.97 14.69
CA VAL A 154 14.93 6.36 13.66
C VAL A 154 15.28 5.19 12.73
N ILE A 155 15.58 4.02 13.30
CA ILE A 155 15.90 2.84 12.49
C ILE A 155 14.70 2.42 11.65
N GLY A 156 13.49 2.38 12.24
CA GLY A 156 12.25 2.03 11.54
C GLY A 156 11.97 2.97 10.36
N MET A 157 12.08 4.27 10.56
CA MET A 157 11.88 5.28 9.52
C MET A 157 12.90 5.15 8.39
N VAL A 158 14.18 4.95 8.70
CA VAL A 158 15.21 4.76 7.66
C VAL A 158 14.97 3.46 6.89
N CYS A 159 14.63 2.36 7.57
CA CYS A 159 14.32 1.09 6.93
C CYS A 159 13.12 1.21 5.97
N ILE A 160 12.02 1.83 6.41
CA ILE A 160 10.83 2.02 5.56
C ILE A 160 11.16 2.94 4.38
N ALA A 161 11.94 4.00 4.60
CA ALA A 161 12.37 4.88 3.52
C ALA A 161 13.16 4.14 2.42
N LEU A 162 14.10 3.27 2.82
CA LEU A 162 14.84 2.44 1.88
C LEU A 162 13.93 1.46 1.12
N ILE A 163 12.96 0.85 1.81
CA ILE A 163 11.97 -0.05 1.18
C ILE A 163 11.13 0.73 0.16
N TYR A 164 10.62 1.91 0.51
CA TYR A 164 9.82 2.71 -0.42
C TYR A 164 10.62 3.17 -1.64
N VAL A 165 11.88 3.58 -1.47
CA VAL A 165 12.76 3.89 -2.60
C VAL A 165 12.98 2.65 -3.48
N ALA A 166 13.24 1.48 -2.88
CA ALA A 166 13.43 0.23 -3.62
C ALA A 166 12.18 -0.21 -4.40
N VAL A 167 11.00 -0.08 -3.79
CA VAL A 167 9.71 -0.38 -4.42
C VAL A 167 9.46 0.56 -5.60
N ASN A 168 9.60 1.88 -5.41
CA ASN A 168 9.41 2.86 -6.49
C ASN A 168 10.41 2.64 -7.63
N PHE A 169 11.67 2.33 -7.30
CA PHE A 169 12.67 2.00 -8.30
C PHE A 169 12.29 0.73 -9.08
N ALA A 170 11.82 -0.32 -8.39
CA ALA A 170 11.33 -1.53 -9.05
C ALA A 170 10.13 -1.24 -9.98
N TYR A 171 9.18 -0.40 -9.57
CA TYR A 171 8.08 0.04 -10.42
C TYR A 171 8.59 0.67 -11.73
N PHE A 172 9.53 1.61 -11.64
CA PHE A 172 10.09 2.28 -12.82
C PHE A 172 10.93 1.37 -13.71
N VAL A 173 11.54 0.31 -13.18
CA VAL A 173 12.22 -0.68 -14.03
C VAL A 173 11.20 -1.48 -14.84
N VAL A 174 10.11 -1.90 -14.21
CA VAL A 174 9.18 -2.86 -14.82
C VAL A 174 8.12 -2.21 -15.72
N LEU A 175 7.65 -1.01 -15.36
CA LEU A 175 6.56 -0.30 -16.01
C LEU A 175 7.01 1.03 -16.60
N SER A 176 6.37 1.43 -17.69
CA SER A 176 6.53 2.77 -18.26
C SER A 176 5.71 3.81 -17.49
N PRO A 177 6.08 5.11 -17.54
CA PRO A 177 5.35 6.17 -16.84
C PRO A 177 3.86 6.23 -17.22
N THR A 178 3.53 5.98 -18.49
CA THR A 178 2.13 5.97 -18.96
C THR A 178 1.32 4.81 -18.37
N GLN A 179 1.95 3.66 -18.13
CA GLN A 179 1.31 2.53 -17.46
C GLN A 179 1.08 2.81 -15.97
N ILE A 180 2.04 3.45 -15.29
CA ILE A 180 1.91 3.83 -13.88
C ILE A 180 0.75 4.83 -13.69
N LEU A 181 0.63 5.81 -14.60
CA LEU A 181 -0.43 6.82 -14.56
C LEU A 181 -1.82 6.29 -14.95
N SER A 182 -1.91 5.12 -15.59
CA SER A 182 -3.19 4.59 -16.06
C SER A 182 -4.07 4.04 -14.93
N SER A 183 -3.47 3.32 -13.96
CA SER A 183 -4.09 2.93 -12.69
C SER A 183 -3.07 2.17 -11.82
N GLU A 184 -3.01 2.50 -10.53
CA GLU A 184 -2.12 1.84 -9.55
C GLU A 184 -2.39 0.33 -9.44
N ALA A 185 -3.65 -0.08 -9.52
CA ALA A 185 -4.02 -1.49 -9.45
C ALA A 185 -3.67 -2.25 -10.75
N VAL A 186 -3.71 -1.58 -11.91
CA VAL A 186 -3.32 -2.18 -13.19
C VAL A 186 -1.80 -2.37 -13.23
N ALA A 187 -1.06 -1.37 -12.75
CA ALA A 187 0.39 -1.44 -12.59
C ALA A 187 0.80 -2.65 -11.73
N MET A 188 0.14 -2.85 -10.58
CA MET A 188 0.41 -3.99 -9.70
C MET A 188 0.11 -5.33 -10.38
N ASN A 189 -1.03 -5.47 -11.03
CA ASN A 189 -1.40 -6.71 -11.74
C ASN A 189 -0.40 -7.05 -12.85
N GLN A 190 0.04 -6.06 -13.64
CA GLN A 190 1.03 -6.27 -14.70
C GLN A 190 2.40 -6.66 -14.17
N LEU A 191 2.82 -6.09 -13.03
CA LEU A 191 4.02 -6.47 -12.32
C LEU A 191 3.95 -7.92 -11.84
N PHE A 192 2.80 -8.29 -11.26
CA PHE A 192 2.56 -9.64 -10.78
C PHE A 192 2.55 -10.66 -11.92
N ASP A 193 1.90 -10.35 -13.04
CA ASP A 193 1.88 -11.19 -14.24
C ASP A 193 3.29 -11.39 -14.80
N LYS A 194 4.12 -10.33 -14.80
CA LYS A 194 5.52 -10.45 -15.20
C LYS A 194 6.29 -11.35 -14.24
N PHE A 195 6.06 -11.23 -12.93
CA PHE A 195 6.68 -12.11 -11.93
C PHE A 195 6.28 -13.58 -12.13
N VAL A 196 4.98 -13.87 -12.24
CA VAL A 196 4.45 -15.23 -12.51
C VAL A 196 5.08 -15.84 -13.75
N LYS A 197 5.17 -15.07 -14.84
CA LYS A 197 5.80 -15.51 -16.09
C LYS A 197 7.30 -15.77 -15.95
N ILE A 198 7.99 -15.04 -15.08
CA ILE A 198 9.43 -15.20 -14.83
C ILE A 198 9.72 -16.44 -13.96
N PHE A 199 8.92 -16.67 -12.92
CA PHE A 199 9.15 -17.74 -11.95
C PHE A 199 8.32 -19.01 -12.21
N SER A 200 7.47 -19.02 -13.23
CA SER A 200 6.63 -20.15 -13.65
C SER A 200 5.77 -20.74 -12.50
N ILE A 201 5.32 -19.88 -11.59
CA ILE A 201 4.46 -20.26 -10.46
C ILE A 201 2.99 -20.21 -10.93
N ALA A 202 2.20 -21.26 -10.66
CA ALA A 202 0.82 -21.36 -11.12
C ALA A 202 -0.06 -20.17 -10.66
N SER A 203 -0.97 -19.78 -11.56
CA SER A 203 -1.89 -18.63 -11.56
C SER A 203 -2.93 -18.60 -10.43
N ALA A 204 -2.50 -18.61 -9.16
CA ALA A 204 -3.41 -18.61 -8.01
C ALA A 204 -3.68 -17.19 -7.44
N SER A 205 -3.50 -16.13 -8.21
CA SER A 205 -2.75 -15.00 -7.67
C SER A 205 -3.33 -13.58 -7.81
N HIS A 206 -4.58 -13.41 -8.22
CA HIS A 206 -5.20 -12.08 -8.20
C HIS A 206 -5.83 -11.75 -6.83
N ILE A 207 -6.32 -12.75 -6.10
CA ILE A 207 -6.90 -12.60 -4.75
C ILE A 207 -5.80 -12.37 -3.70
N PHE A 208 -4.64 -13.01 -3.86
CA PHE A 208 -3.54 -12.86 -2.91
C PHE A 208 -2.97 -11.44 -2.91
N VAL A 209 -2.93 -10.77 -4.07
CA VAL A 209 -2.51 -9.37 -4.18
C VAL A 209 -3.51 -8.43 -3.51
N ALA A 210 -4.81 -8.64 -3.71
CA ALA A 210 -5.85 -7.84 -3.05
C ALA A 210 -5.81 -7.99 -1.50
N ILE A 211 -5.50 -9.19 -1.00
CA ILE A 211 -5.35 -9.46 0.45
C ILE A 211 -4.00 -8.96 0.98
N SER A 212 -2.95 -8.91 0.16
CA SER A 212 -1.60 -8.52 0.61
C SER A 212 -1.39 -7.01 0.69
N ILE A 213 -2.37 -6.18 0.30
CA ILE A 213 -2.22 -4.72 0.32
C ILE A 213 -2.89 -4.09 1.56
N GLU A 214 -3.85 -4.79 2.19
CA GLU A 214 -4.50 -4.40 3.46
C GLU A 214 -4.14 -5.28 4.65
#